data_AF-A0A554JEM4-F1
#
_entry.id   AF-A0A554JEM4-F1
#
_cell.length_a   1.000
_cell.length_b   1.000
_cell.length_c   1.000
_cell.angle_alpha   90.00
_cell.angle_beta   90.00
_cell.angle_gamma   90.00
#
_symmetry.space_group_name_H-M   'P 1'
#
loop_
_entity.id
_entity.type
_entity.pdbx_description
1 polymer ?
#
loop_
_entity_poly.entity_id
_entity_poly.type
_entity_poly.pdbx_seq_one_letter_code
_entity_poly.pdbx_strand_id
1 'polypeptide(L)'
;MARYTGPKRRLSRREGIPLTSKDIKALERKGAVPPGQIGTRRKGKLSEYGVQLREKQKAKRLFGLMEKQFRGYFEKAGKVKGETGTTLLRLLETRLDNVVYKLGLAKSRAAARQFVSHGHISVDGKKINIPSYNVKQEQTVALSPRLSDNIQDLTLPEWLDRKATVGKVLRYPNREEGSAITSVKIDGVAHQFSTIEGVSEDVIEIILNLKKVRVKVHSDKPIKLKLSVSGKKEVTARDIEIVGDGEIANPDQPIATLSGPKAKLTIEMEASRGKGYVGAEEKSANEIGVIPIDALFSPIISVNYRVESARVGRKANFDKLVLEVATDGTIEPAQALEQAGKILSDTFKQIYEPTAQVEEEIEQTGVVSDEVLKMSVEELDLPVRITNALRVIDINTVEDLINTPRQQLLKAKNLGAKSLSLISEKLFERGLALREA
;
A
#
# COMPACT_ATOMS: atom_id res chain seq x y z
N MET A 1 0.74 -35.05 -2.63
CA MET A 1 0.45 -33.61 -2.80
C MET A 1 -0.26 -33.38 -4.13
N ALA A 2 -1.45 -32.77 -4.11
CA ALA A 2 -2.13 -32.38 -5.34
C ALA A 2 -1.26 -31.35 -6.07
N ARG A 3 -0.78 -31.72 -7.27
CA ARG A 3 0.05 -30.88 -8.14
C ARG A 3 -0.55 -30.91 -9.53
N TYR A 4 -0.54 -29.77 -10.22
CA TYR A 4 -0.89 -29.77 -11.64
C TYR A 4 0.20 -30.52 -12.42
N THR A 5 -0.14 -31.69 -12.95
CA THR A 5 0.76 -32.56 -13.74
C THR A 5 0.68 -32.29 -15.24
N GLY A 6 -0.25 -31.44 -15.68
CA GLY A 6 -0.40 -31.11 -17.09
C GLY A 6 0.69 -30.17 -17.63
N PRO A 7 0.74 -29.95 -18.95
CA PRO A 7 1.71 -29.06 -19.57
C PRO A 7 1.51 -27.60 -19.15
N LYS A 8 2.47 -27.01 -18.45
CA LYS A 8 2.41 -25.60 -17.99
C LYS A 8 2.24 -24.60 -19.14
N ARG A 9 2.83 -24.89 -20.30
CA ARG A 9 2.64 -24.12 -21.55
C ARG A 9 1.18 -23.98 -21.98
N ARG A 10 0.35 -24.99 -21.73
CA ARG A 10 -1.10 -24.93 -22.02
C ARG A 10 -1.79 -23.90 -21.14
N LEU A 11 -1.34 -23.78 -19.88
CA LEU A 11 -1.84 -22.79 -18.94
C LEU A 11 -1.33 -21.38 -19.30
N SER A 12 -0.04 -21.21 -19.59
CA SER A 12 0.55 -19.92 -19.99
C SER A 12 -0.13 -19.35 -21.25
N ARG A 13 -0.39 -20.20 -22.25
CA ARG A 13 -1.15 -19.82 -23.46
C ARG A 13 -2.61 -19.48 -23.20
N ARG A 14 -3.24 -20.15 -22.22
CA ARG A 14 -4.64 -19.92 -21.86
C ARG A 14 -4.83 -18.59 -21.13
N GLU A 15 -3.87 -18.17 -20.31
CA GLU A 15 -3.92 -16.89 -19.57
C GLU A 15 -3.17 -15.75 -20.27
N GLY A 16 -2.53 -16.00 -21.41
CA GLY A 16 -1.82 -15.01 -22.21
C GLY A 16 -0.54 -14.44 -21.56
N ILE A 17 -0.08 -15.00 -20.45
CA ILE A 17 1.12 -14.56 -19.72
C ILE A 17 2.06 -15.74 -19.47
N PRO A 18 3.39 -15.55 -19.60
CA PRO A 18 4.36 -16.59 -19.26
C PRO A 18 4.37 -16.87 -17.75
N LEU A 19 3.91 -18.05 -17.35
CA LEU A 19 3.95 -18.50 -15.94
C LEU A 19 5.35 -18.95 -15.49
N THR A 20 6.24 -19.24 -16.45
CA THR A 20 7.65 -19.57 -16.22
C THR A 20 8.54 -18.87 -17.22
N SER A 21 9.81 -18.61 -16.84
CA SER A 21 10.81 -17.97 -17.71
C SER A 21 11.01 -18.70 -19.05
N LYS A 22 10.85 -20.02 -19.08
CA LYS A 22 10.94 -20.85 -20.30
C LYS A 22 9.76 -20.68 -21.26
N ASP A 23 8.63 -20.14 -20.79
CA ASP A 23 7.42 -19.99 -21.58
C ASP A 23 7.37 -18.66 -22.34
N ILE A 24 8.24 -17.69 -22.02
CA ILE A 24 8.32 -16.36 -22.65
C ILE A 24 8.49 -16.49 -24.18
N LYS A 25 9.61 -17.09 -24.61
CA LYS A 25 9.92 -17.31 -26.04
C LYS A 25 8.86 -18.14 -26.78
N ALA A 26 8.20 -19.05 -26.07
CA ALA A 26 7.18 -19.91 -26.65
C ALA A 26 5.85 -19.19 -26.85
N LEU A 27 5.50 -18.25 -25.96
CA LEU A 27 4.33 -17.37 -26.09
C LEU A 27 4.55 -16.33 -27.19
N GLU A 28 5.74 -15.74 -27.28
CA GLU A 28 6.09 -14.80 -28.36
C GLU A 28 5.95 -15.45 -29.75
N ARG A 29 6.39 -16.72 -29.90
CA ARG A 29 6.35 -17.43 -31.18
C ARG A 29 4.94 -17.93 -31.57
N LYS A 30 4.13 -18.37 -30.62
CA LYS A 30 2.82 -19.02 -30.90
C LYS A 30 1.59 -18.17 -30.56
N GLY A 31 1.79 -16.99 -29.96
CA GLY A 31 0.74 -16.11 -29.47
C GLY A 31 -0.06 -16.68 -28.28
N ALA A 32 -0.93 -15.85 -27.73
CA ALA A 32 -1.85 -16.18 -26.62
C ALA A 32 -3.08 -16.99 -27.09
N VAL A 33 -2.90 -17.96 -27.99
CA VAL A 33 -4.01 -18.80 -28.47
C VAL A 33 -4.23 -19.94 -27.48
N PRO A 34 -5.43 -20.09 -26.88
CA PRO A 34 -5.69 -21.18 -25.95
C PRO A 34 -5.49 -22.57 -26.59
N PRO A 35 -5.08 -23.57 -25.82
CA PRO A 35 -4.88 -24.93 -26.34
C PRO A 35 -6.19 -25.54 -26.85
N GLY A 36 -6.16 -26.13 -28.05
CA GLY A 36 -7.30 -26.81 -28.66
C GLY A 36 -8.15 -25.95 -29.59
N GLN A 37 -7.80 -24.67 -29.78
CA GLN A 37 -8.43 -23.81 -30.79
C GLN A 37 -7.51 -23.65 -32.00
N ILE A 38 -8.07 -23.84 -33.21
CA ILE A 38 -7.43 -23.60 -34.50
C ILE A 38 -7.98 -22.29 -35.05
N GLY A 39 -7.10 -21.32 -35.29
CA GLY A 39 -7.45 -20.01 -35.84
C GLY A 39 -7.96 -18.98 -34.82
N THR A 40 -7.84 -17.71 -35.18
CA THR A 40 -8.37 -16.54 -34.48
C THR A 40 -9.87 -16.37 -34.78
N ARG A 41 -10.70 -17.32 -34.34
CA ARG A 41 -12.15 -17.11 -34.36
C ARG A 41 -12.44 -15.95 -33.40
N ARG A 42 -13.14 -14.90 -33.87
CA ARG A 42 -13.55 -13.74 -33.04
C ARG A 42 -14.22 -14.27 -31.78
N LYS A 43 -13.52 -14.20 -30.65
CA LYS A 43 -14.11 -14.54 -29.35
C LYS A 43 -15.12 -13.46 -29.00
N GLY A 44 -16.29 -13.87 -28.53
CA GLY A 44 -17.17 -12.93 -27.82
C GLY A 44 -16.44 -12.37 -26.60
N LYS A 45 -16.79 -11.15 -26.19
CA LYS A 45 -16.33 -10.56 -24.93
C LYS A 45 -16.67 -11.54 -23.79
N LEU A 46 -15.71 -11.78 -22.89
CA LEU A 46 -15.96 -12.60 -21.70
C LEU A 46 -16.94 -11.87 -20.79
N SER A 47 -17.84 -12.61 -20.13
CA SER A 47 -18.65 -12.03 -19.06
C SER A 47 -17.76 -11.57 -17.92
N GLU A 48 -18.21 -10.59 -17.15
CA GLU A 48 -17.49 -10.03 -16.01
C GLU A 48 -17.03 -11.12 -15.01
N TYR A 49 -17.91 -12.09 -14.70
CA TYR A 49 -17.54 -13.28 -13.92
C TYR A 49 -16.44 -14.10 -14.59
N GLY A 50 -16.49 -14.26 -15.91
CA GLY A 50 -15.47 -14.94 -16.69
C GLY A 50 -14.11 -14.25 -16.58
N VAL A 51 -14.08 -12.92 -16.56
CA VAL A 51 -12.88 -12.11 -16.33
C VAL A 51 -12.31 -12.34 -14.95
N GLN A 52 -13.13 -12.14 -13.92
CA GLN A 52 -12.72 -12.30 -12.53
C GLN A 52 -12.20 -13.72 -12.31
N LEU A 53 -12.83 -14.72 -12.92
CA LEU A 53 -12.35 -16.09 -12.92
C LEU A 53 -10.97 -16.20 -13.60
N ARG A 54 -10.72 -15.54 -14.74
CA ARG A 54 -9.40 -15.54 -15.39
C ARG A 54 -8.33 -14.90 -14.53
N GLU A 55 -8.58 -13.71 -13.98
CA GLU A 55 -7.63 -13.02 -13.11
C GLU A 55 -7.34 -13.83 -11.83
N LYS A 56 -8.37 -14.43 -11.23
CA LYS A 56 -8.21 -15.40 -10.14
C LYS A 56 -7.34 -16.60 -10.56
N GLN A 57 -7.62 -17.20 -11.72
CA GLN A 57 -6.86 -18.34 -12.23
C GLN A 57 -5.41 -17.95 -12.54
N LYS A 58 -5.17 -16.73 -13.03
CA LYS A 58 -3.84 -16.17 -13.31
C LYS A 58 -3.05 -15.96 -12.01
N ALA A 59 -3.61 -15.26 -11.02
CA ALA A 59 -2.98 -15.06 -9.72
C ALA A 59 -2.65 -16.40 -9.06
N LYS A 60 -3.61 -17.33 -9.00
CA LYS A 60 -3.40 -18.68 -8.48
C LYS A 60 -2.21 -19.39 -9.15
N ARG A 61 -2.07 -19.28 -10.48
CA ARG A 61 -1.01 -19.96 -11.22
C ARG A 61 0.34 -19.27 -11.11
N LEU A 62 0.37 -17.93 -11.07
CA LEU A 62 1.59 -17.14 -10.85
C LEU A 62 2.26 -17.49 -9.52
N PHE A 63 1.45 -17.62 -8.46
CA PHE A 63 1.91 -18.03 -7.12
C PHE A 63 1.93 -19.56 -6.94
N GLY A 64 1.57 -20.33 -7.97
CA GLY A 64 1.63 -21.79 -7.98
C GLY A 64 0.78 -22.46 -6.90
N LEU A 65 -0.40 -21.91 -6.61
CA LEU A 65 -1.33 -22.39 -5.58
C LEU A 65 -2.42 -23.30 -6.15
N MET A 66 -3.00 -24.15 -5.30
CA MET A 66 -4.21 -24.90 -5.62
C MET A 66 -5.48 -24.07 -5.34
N GLU A 67 -6.61 -24.43 -5.94
CA GLU A 67 -7.88 -23.69 -5.81
C GLU A 67 -8.30 -23.53 -4.34
N LYS A 68 -8.24 -24.61 -3.57
CA LYS A 68 -8.54 -24.62 -2.13
C LYS A 68 -7.58 -23.74 -1.33
N GLN A 69 -6.30 -23.73 -1.70
CA GLN A 69 -5.31 -22.90 -1.01
C GLN A 69 -5.53 -21.42 -1.30
N PHE A 70 -5.77 -21.06 -2.56
CA PHE A 70 -6.04 -19.69 -2.95
C PHE A 70 -7.30 -19.14 -2.28
N ARG A 71 -8.38 -19.95 -2.21
CA ARG A 71 -9.58 -19.61 -1.45
C ARG A 71 -9.28 -19.30 0.02
N GLY A 72 -8.48 -20.15 0.68
CA GLY A 72 -8.08 -19.90 2.06
C GLY A 72 -7.26 -18.62 2.27
N TYR A 73 -6.45 -18.21 1.29
CA TYR A 73 -5.76 -16.91 1.33
C TYR A 73 -6.71 -15.73 1.13
N PHE A 74 -7.70 -15.88 0.25
CA PHE A 74 -8.74 -14.88 0.04
C PHE A 74 -9.59 -14.67 1.31
N GLU A 75 -10.06 -15.75 1.93
CA GLU A 75 -10.79 -15.70 3.21
C GLU A 75 -9.95 -15.09 4.35
N LYS A 76 -8.63 -15.38 4.38
CA LYS A 76 -7.71 -14.75 5.34
C LYS A 76 -7.53 -13.26 5.08
N ALA A 77 -7.41 -12.86 3.82
CA ALA A 77 -7.27 -11.46 3.43
C ALA A 77 -8.52 -10.67 3.80
N GLY A 78 -9.72 -11.23 3.58
CA GLY A 78 -11.00 -10.59 3.94
C GLY A 78 -11.25 -10.45 5.45
N LYS A 79 -10.48 -11.14 6.30
CA LYS A 79 -10.56 -10.98 7.77
C LYS A 79 -9.69 -9.85 8.31
N VAL A 80 -8.75 -9.34 7.51
CA VAL A 80 -7.84 -8.27 7.91
C VAL A 80 -8.45 -6.94 7.48
N LYS A 81 -8.47 -5.95 8.39
CA LYS A 81 -8.96 -4.60 8.07
C LYS A 81 -8.06 -3.95 7.00
N GLY A 82 -8.68 -3.45 5.93
CA GLY A 82 -8.00 -2.80 4.80
C GLY A 82 -8.43 -3.37 3.44
N GLU A 83 -7.81 -2.91 2.36
CA GLU A 83 -8.10 -3.42 1.01
C GLU A 83 -7.77 -4.92 0.91
N THR A 84 -8.78 -5.74 0.62
CA THR A 84 -8.62 -7.21 0.54
C THR A 84 -7.64 -7.61 -0.56
N GLY A 85 -7.59 -6.85 -1.67
CA GLY A 85 -6.68 -7.09 -2.79
C GLY A 85 -5.21 -6.88 -2.43
N THR A 86 -4.87 -5.77 -1.78
CA THR A 86 -3.49 -5.47 -1.34
C THR A 86 -3.06 -6.44 -0.25
N THR A 87 -3.96 -6.75 0.68
CA THR A 87 -3.71 -7.74 1.75
C THR A 87 -3.51 -9.14 1.17
N LEU A 88 -4.30 -9.55 0.18
CA LEU A 88 -4.13 -10.82 -0.51
C LEU A 88 -2.78 -10.88 -1.21
N LEU A 89 -2.40 -9.83 -1.95
CA LEU A 89 -1.10 -9.78 -2.62
C LEU A 89 0.04 -9.81 -1.60
N ARG A 90 -0.04 -9.03 -0.52
CA ARG A 90 0.91 -9.09 0.60
C ARG A 90 1.02 -10.50 1.18
N LEU A 91 -0.10 -11.16 1.45
CA LEU A 91 -0.11 -12.53 1.97
C LEU A 91 0.45 -13.55 0.97
N LEU A 92 0.32 -13.32 -0.33
CA LEU A 92 0.86 -14.20 -1.36
C LEU A 92 2.36 -13.95 -1.58
N GLU A 93 2.80 -12.70 -1.61
CA GLU A 93 4.19 -12.30 -1.83
C GLU A 93 5.09 -12.62 -0.62
N THR A 94 4.58 -12.46 0.59
CA THR A 94 5.31 -12.77 1.84
C THR A 94 5.39 -14.26 2.17
N ARG A 95 4.80 -15.14 1.35
CA ARG A 95 4.99 -16.59 1.53
C ARG A 95 6.47 -16.95 1.38
N LEU A 96 6.95 -17.83 2.25
CA LEU A 96 8.36 -18.22 2.31
C LEU A 96 8.87 -18.75 0.97
N ASP A 97 8.09 -19.55 0.24
CA ASP A 97 8.50 -20.02 -1.09
C ASP A 97 8.63 -18.90 -2.13
N ASN A 98 7.82 -17.85 -2.03
CA ASN A 98 7.90 -16.69 -2.91
C ASN A 98 9.03 -15.74 -2.50
N VAL A 99 9.21 -15.49 -1.20
CA VAL A 99 10.32 -14.68 -0.66
C VAL A 99 11.65 -15.30 -1.10
N VAL A 100 11.82 -16.60 -0.94
CA VAL A 100 13.05 -17.33 -1.35
C VAL A 100 13.29 -17.21 -2.87
N TYR A 101 12.23 -17.33 -3.67
CA TYR A 101 12.35 -17.14 -5.12
C TYR A 101 12.70 -15.70 -5.50
N LYS A 102 12.08 -14.70 -4.85
CA LYS A 102 12.30 -13.27 -5.12
C LYS A 102 13.67 -12.79 -4.65
N LEU A 103 14.18 -13.36 -3.56
CA LEU A 103 15.57 -13.22 -3.13
C LEU A 103 16.57 -13.89 -4.10
N GLY A 104 16.10 -14.60 -5.13
CA GLY A 104 16.96 -15.31 -6.06
C GLY A 104 17.75 -16.46 -5.42
N LEU A 105 17.33 -16.97 -4.26
CA LEU A 105 17.94 -18.14 -3.62
C LEU A 105 17.58 -19.46 -4.34
N ALA A 106 16.65 -19.40 -5.30
CA ALA A 106 16.26 -20.54 -6.11
C ALA A 106 15.91 -20.14 -7.54
N LYS A 107 16.29 -20.97 -8.51
CA LYS A 107 16.08 -20.74 -9.95
C LYS A 107 14.62 -20.68 -10.40
N SER A 108 13.69 -21.19 -9.59
CA SER A 108 12.26 -21.17 -9.87
C SER A 108 11.44 -21.27 -8.60
N ARG A 109 10.19 -20.79 -8.61
CA ARG A 109 9.25 -20.96 -7.48
C ARG A 109 9.05 -22.41 -7.05
N ALA A 110 9.08 -23.34 -8.01
CA ALA A 110 8.97 -24.77 -7.70
C ALA A 110 10.22 -25.29 -6.97
N ALA A 111 11.41 -24.85 -7.38
CA ALA A 111 12.66 -25.15 -6.67
C ALA A 111 12.69 -24.51 -5.27
N ALA A 112 12.26 -23.25 -5.14
CA ALA A 112 12.13 -22.58 -3.85
C ALA A 112 11.22 -23.38 -2.90
N ARG A 113 10.06 -23.82 -3.38
CA ARG A 113 9.14 -24.66 -2.61
C ARG A 113 9.77 -26.00 -2.20
N GLN A 114 10.52 -26.64 -3.10
CA GLN A 114 11.23 -27.89 -2.79
C GLN A 114 12.31 -27.67 -1.73
N PHE A 115 13.07 -26.57 -1.82
CA PHE A 115 14.09 -26.20 -0.86
C PHE A 115 13.50 -25.99 0.53
N VAL A 116 12.35 -25.30 0.62
CA VAL A 116 11.61 -25.18 1.88
C VAL A 116 11.18 -26.57 2.36
N SER A 117 10.43 -27.34 1.56
CA SER A 117 9.87 -28.64 1.99
C SER A 117 10.92 -29.66 2.43
N HIS A 118 12.11 -29.64 1.82
CA HIS A 118 13.23 -30.53 2.17
C HIS A 118 14.07 -30.00 3.35
N GLY A 119 13.70 -28.86 3.95
CA GLY A 119 14.36 -28.32 5.14
C GLY A 119 15.70 -27.62 4.87
N HIS A 120 15.90 -27.12 3.64
CA HIS A 120 17.11 -26.40 3.26
C HIS A 120 17.04 -24.89 3.55
N ILE A 121 15.93 -24.42 4.11
CA ILE A 121 15.68 -23.00 4.39
C ILE A 121 15.42 -22.81 5.88
N SER A 122 16.07 -21.80 6.45
CA SER A 122 15.85 -21.37 7.81
C SER A 122 15.33 -19.94 7.85
N VAL A 123 14.37 -19.68 8.72
CA VAL A 123 13.89 -18.34 9.07
C VAL A 123 14.32 -18.07 10.51
N ASP A 124 15.05 -16.99 10.73
CA ASP A 124 15.60 -16.59 12.05
C ASP A 124 16.36 -17.75 12.73
N GLY A 125 17.17 -18.48 11.96
CA GLY A 125 17.96 -19.63 12.42
C GLY A 125 17.17 -20.93 12.62
N LYS A 126 15.84 -20.92 12.57
CA LYS A 126 15.00 -22.13 12.69
C LYS A 126 14.68 -22.70 11.32
N LYS A 127 14.91 -24.00 11.12
CA LYS A 127 14.53 -24.68 9.87
C LYS A 127 13.01 -24.75 9.73
N ILE A 128 12.48 -24.16 8.67
CA ILE A 128 11.05 -24.18 8.37
C ILE A 128 10.84 -25.02 7.10
N ASN A 129 10.02 -26.06 7.22
CA ASN A 129 9.67 -26.94 6.11
C ASN A 129 8.28 -26.66 5.51
N ILE A 130 7.68 -25.52 5.85
CA ILE A 130 6.34 -25.11 5.45
C ILE A 130 6.41 -23.99 4.39
N PRO A 131 6.21 -24.28 3.09
CA PRO A 131 6.25 -23.26 2.03
C PRO A 131 5.22 -22.14 2.19
N SER A 132 4.10 -22.43 2.85
CA SER A 132 3.02 -21.48 3.10
C SER A 132 3.24 -20.57 4.31
N TYR A 133 4.38 -20.68 4.99
CA TYR A 133 4.74 -19.79 6.08
C TYR A 133 4.82 -18.34 5.57
N ASN A 134 4.14 -17.41 6.23
CA ASN A 134 4.20 -15.99 5.90
C ASN A 134 5.35 -15.35 6.69
N VAL A 135 6.37 -14.90 5.97
CA VAL A 135 7.53 -14.21 6.55
C VAL A 135 7.09 -12.81 6.99
N LYS A 136 7.35 -12.48 8.25
CA LYS A 136 7.05 -11.16 8.82
C LYS A 136 8.17 -10.17 8.46
N GLN A 137 7.85 -8.90 8.64
CA GLN A 137 8.84 -7.83 8.54
C GLN A 137 10.02 -8.09 9.50
N GLU A 138 11.21 -7.67 9.10
CA GLU A 138 12.50 -7.84 9.79
C GLU A 138 13.03 -9.28 9.91
N GLN A 139 12.27 -10.29 9.49
CA GLN A 139 12.73 -11.67 9.55
C GLN A 139 13.79 -11.98 8.49
N THR A 140 14.73 -12.82 8.88
CA THR A 140 15.88 -13.21 8.05
C THR A 140 15.67 -14.63 7.52
N VAL A 141 15.78 -14.79 6.20
CA VAL A 141 15.67 -16.06 5.48
C VAL A 141 17.05 -16.46 4.96
N ALA A 142 17.53 -17.63 5.36
CA ALA A 142 18.83 -18.15 4.94
C ALA A 142 18.70 -19.48 4.19
N LEU A 143 19.50 -19.62 3.13
CA LEU A 143 19.67 -20.87 2.38
C LEU A 143 20.81 -21.70 2.97
N SER A 144 20.62 -23.02 3.04
CA SER A 144 21.68 -23.94 3.43
C SER A 144 22.92 -23.82 2.51
N PRO A 145 24.16 -23.83 3.06
CA PRO A 145 25.39 -23.67 2.28
C PRO A 145 25.55 -24.72 1.16
N ARG A 146 24.94 -25.91 1.30
CA ARG A 146 25.01 -26.99 0.32
C ARG A 146 24.35 -26.67 -1.02
N LEU A 147 23.56 -25.58 -1.10
CA LEU A 147 22.79 -25.19 -2.28
C LEU A 147 23.19 -23.81 -2.82
N SER A 148 24.36 -23.30 -2.43
CA SER A 148 24.91 -22.00 -2.87
C SER A 148 24.90 -21.82 -4.39
N ASP A 149 25.12 -22.88 -5.16
CA ASP A 149 25.23 -22.85 -6.62
C ASP A 149 23.89 -22.60 -7.34
N ASN A 150 22.79 -22.54 -6.59
CA ASN A 150 21.45 -22.27 -7.12
C ASN A 150 21.01 -20.82 -7.01
N ILE A 151 21.87 -19.96 -6.46
CA ILE A 151 21.64 -18.52 -6.38
C ILE A 151 21.60 -17.94 -7.80
N GLN A 152 20.64 -17.04 -8.02
CA GLN A 152 20.53 -16.22 -9.22
C GLN A 152 20.75 -14.76 -8.88
N ASP A 153 21.42 -14.06 -9.79
CA ASP A 153 21.49 -12.61 -9.77
C ASP A 153 20.23 -12.06 -10.45
N LEU A 154 19.27 -11.71 -9.59
CA LEU A 154 18.01 -11.09 -9.96
C LEU A 154 17.97 -9.69 -9.36
N THR A 155 17.35 -8.75 -10.06
CA THR A 155 17.00 -7.44 -9.51
C THR A 155 16.03 -7.64 -8.36
N LEU A 156 16.48 -7.32 -7.14
CA LEU A 156 15.72 -7.49 -5.91
C LEU A 156 14.65 -6.39 -5.82
N PRO A 157 13.40 -6.73 -5.44
CA PRO A 157 12.40 -5.74 -5.06
C PRO A 157 12.87 -4.92 -3.85
N GLU A 158 12.53 -3.62 -3.79
CA GLU A 158 12.95 -2.70 -2.72
C GLU A 158 12.61 -3.16 -1.29
N TRP A 159 11.61 -4.04 -1.13
CA TRP A 159 11.20 -4.55 0.16
C TRP A 159 12.03 -5.75 0.66
N LEU A 160 13.00 -6.22 -0.12
CA LEU A 160 13.89 -7.33 0.18
C LEU A 160 15.36 -6.90 0.07
N ASP A 161 16.16 -7.26 1.07
CA ASP A 161 17.63 -7.17 1.01
C ASP A 161 18.25 -8.56 0.98
N ARG A 162 19.41 -8.71 0.33
CA ARG A 162 20.15 -9.96 0.26
C ARG A 162 21.65 -9.74 0.35
N LYS A 163 22.28 -10.47 1.27
CA LYS A 163 23.73 -10.64 1.37
C LYS A 163 24.08 -12.12 1.19
N ALA A 164 24.59 -12.47 0.01
CA ALA A 164 24.94 -13.84 -0.38
C ALA A 164 23.78 -14.86 -0.20
N THR A 165 23.89 -15.81 0.73
CA THR A 165 22.89 -16.85 1.02
C THR A 165 21.81 -16.41 2.00
N VAL A 166 21.92 -15.21 2.56
CA VAL A 166 21.03 -14.66 3.58
C VAL A 166 20.26 -13.48 2.99
N GLY A 167 18.94 -13.48 3.15
CA GLY A 167 18.09 -12.35 2.79
C GLY A 167 17.21 -11.91 3.93
N LYS A 168 16.81 -10.64 3.92
CA LYS A 168 15.99 -10.00 4.95
C LYS A 168 14.77 -9.34 4.31
N VAL A 169 13.62 -9.49 4.96
CA VAL A 169 12.40 -8.77 4.59
C VAL A 169 12.38 -7.43 5.31
N LEU A 170 12.58 -6.32 4.58
CA LEU A 170 12.66 -4.98 5.16
C LEU A 170 11.28 -4.38 5.44
N ARG A 171 10.35 -4.53 4.49
CA ARG A 171 8.98 -4.00 4.57
C ARG A 171 7.98 -4.88 3.82
N TYR A 172 6.69 -4.56 3.90
CA TYR A 172 5.67 -5.21 3.10
C TYR A 172 5.59 -4.60 1.69
N PRO A 173 5.22 -5.39 0.66
CA PRO A 173 5.11 -4.90 -0.71
C PRO A 173 3.86 -4.03 -0.93
N ASN A 174 4.05 -2.80 -1.43
CA ASN A 174 2.99 -1.85 -1.83
C ASN A 174 3.09 -1.52 -3.34
N ARG A 175 2.02 -0.96 -3.93
CA ARG A 175 1.87 -0.73 -5.38
C ARG A 175 2.05 0.76 -5.73
N GLU A 176 3.22 1.12 -6.25
CA GLU A 176 3.72 2.39 -6.85
C GLU A 176 3.03 3.71 -6.43
N GLU A 177 3.80 4.64 -5.86
CA GLU A 177 3.32 5.90 -5.27
C GLU A 177 4.26 7.06 -5.63
N GLY A 178 3.68 8.22 -5.96
CA GLY A 178 4.38 9.50 -6.02
C GLY A 178 4.48 10.14 -4.63
N SER A 179 4.98 11.37 -4.53
CA SER A 179 5.23 12.05 -3.25
C SER A 179 4.99 13.54 -3.39
N ALA A 180 4.33 14.14 -2.40
CA ALA A 180 4.02 15.57 -2.38
C ALA A 180 3.91 16.10 -0.95
N ILE A 181 4.11 17.41 -0.79
CA ILE A 181 3.83 18.10 0.47
C ILE A 181 2.31 18.21 0.61
N THR A 182 1.78 17.86 1.77
CA THR A 182 0.35 17.77 2.05
C THR A 182 -0.19 18.84 2.97
N SER A 183 0.65 19.34 3.87
CA SER A 183 0.27 20.39 4.84
C SER A 183 1.48 21.26 5.16
N VAL A 184 1.18 22.52 5.52
CA VAL A 184 2.17 23.54 5.85
C VAL A 184 1.69 24.29 7.08
N LYS A 185 2.59 24.51 8.03
CA LYS A 185 2.38 25.31 9.24
C LYS A 185 3.47 26.37 9.29
N ILE A 186 3.07 27.63 9.24
CA ILE A 186 3.99 28.77 9.24
C ILE A 186 3.83 29.50 10.59
N ASP A 187 4.96 29.82 11.21
CA ASP A 187 4.94 30.53 12.49
C ASP A 187 4.38 31.95 12.33
N GLY A 188 3.49 32.36 13.25
CA GLY A 188 2.81 33.66 13.20
C GLY A 188 1.69 33.81 12.16
N VAL A 189 1.35 32.76 11.42
CA VAL A 189 0.32 32.77 10.37
C VAL A 189 -0.84 31.86 10.74
N ALA A 190 -2.04 32.43 10.85
CA ALA A 190 -3.26 31.68 11.15
C ALA A 190 -3.95 31.12 9.89
N HIS A 191 -3.83 31.81 8.75
CA HIS A 191 -4.53 31.48 7.51
C HIS A 191 -3.73 31.86 6.26
N GLN A 192 -4.07 31.27 5.12
CA GLN A 192 -3.35 31.44 3.85
C GLN A 192 -3.33 32.86 3.26
N PHE A 193 -4.22 33.76 3.69
CA PHE A 193 -4.34 35.13 3.14
C PHE A 193 -3.54 36.20 3.91
N SER A 194 -2.66 35.81 4.83
CA SER A 194 -1.86 36.78 5.58
C SER A 194 -0.55 37.10 4.86
N THR A 195 0.05 38.22 5.25
CA THR A 195 1.41 38.59 4.86
C THR A 195 2.35 38.42 6.04
N ILE A 196 3.63 38.21 5.78
CA ILE A 196 4.67 38.07 6.81
C ILE A 196 5.56 39.31 6.73
N GLU A 197 5.73 40.02 7.84
CA GLU A 197 6.58 41.20 7.87
C GLU A 197 8.05 40.83 7.59
N GLY A 198 8.64 41.47 6.56
CA GLY A 198 10.04 41.25 6.18
C GLY A 198 10.28 40.12 5.17
N VAL A 199 9.22 39.47 4.66
CA VAL A 199 9.26 38.58 3.49
C VAL A 199 8.67 39.33 2.30
N SER A 200 9.27 39.19 1.12
CA SER A 200 8.82 39.86 -0.10
C SER A 200 7.55 39.25 -0.69
N GLU A 201 7.40 37.94 -0.53
CA GLU A 201 6.30 37.12 -1.06
C GLU A 201 5.18 36.95 -0.04
N ASP A 202 3.94 36.87 -0.51
CA ASP A 202 2.78 36.57 0.31
C ASP A 202 2.72 35.09 0.71
N VAL A 203 1.97 34.74 1.76
CA VAL A 203 1.82 33.33 2.18
C VAL A 203 1.27 32.45 1.05
N ILE A 204 0.39 32.97 0.20
CA ILE A 204 -0.10 32.27 -1.00
C ILE A 204 1.05 31.94 -1.95
N GLU A 205 1.92 32.91 -2.20
CA GLU A 205 3.06 32.72 -3.12
C GLU A 205 4.08 31.75 -2.55
N ILE A 206 4.33 31.79 -1.23
CA ILE A 206 5.12 30.79 -0.52
C ILE A 206 4.49 29.40 -0.68
N ILE A 207 3.19 29.25 -0.48
CA ILE A 207 2.47 27.98 -0.68
C ILE A 207 2.60 27.50 -2.13
N LEU A 208 2.46 28.39 -3.11
CA LEU A 208 2.62 28.07 -4.54
C LEU A 208 4.05 27.61 -4.86
N ASN A 209 5.06 28.21 -4.23
CA ASN A 209 6.45 27.81 -4.39
C ASN A 209 6.76 26.48 -3.68
N LEU A 210 6.20 26.23 -2.49
CA LEU A 210 6.29 24.95 -1.80
C LEU A 210 5.63 23.82 -2.61
N LYS A 211 4.52 24.08 -3.32
CA LYS A 211 3.91 23.12 -4.25
C LYS A 211 4.83 22.73 -5.43
N LYS A 212 5.81 23.57 -5.78
CA LYS A 212 6.82 23.26 -6.81
C LYS A 212 7.98 22.45 -6.26
N VAL A 213 8.16 22.37 -4.94
CA VAL A 213 9.18 21.52 -4.33
C VAL A 213 8.81 20.05 -4.56
N ARG A 214 9.81 19.27 -4.97
CA ARG A 214 9.71 17.84 -5.26
C ARG A 214 10.48 17.07 -4.22
N VAL A 215 9.75 16.22 -3.52
CA VAL A 215 10.27 15.40 -2.42
C VAL A 215 10.05 13.95 -2.78
N LYS A 216 11.08 13.14 -2.64
CA LYS A 216 11.01 11.69 -2.75
C LYS A 216 10.90 11.12 -1.35
N VAL A 217 9.72 10.61 -0.99
CA VAL A 217 9.49 10.00 0.32
C VAL A 217 9.65 8.49 0.17
N HIS A 218 10.50 7.88 1.00
CA HIS A 218 10.73 6.43 0.97
C HIS A 218 9.85 5.66 1.98
N SER A 219 9.24 6.36 2.94
CA SER A 219 8.35 5.80 3.96
C SER A 219 6.86 5.91 3.60
N ASP A 220 6.05 4.97 4.08
CA ASP A 220 4.57 5.05 3.96
C ASP A 220 3.94 6.07 4.91
N LYS A 221 4.65 6.44 5.98
CA LYS A 221 4.17 7.44 6.94
C LYS A 221 4.53 8.85 6.45
N PRO A 222 3.72 9.88 6.77
CA PRO A 222 4.08 11.26 6.54
C PRO A 222 5.41 11.60 7.22
N ILE A 223 6.30 12.25 6.47
CA ILE A 223 7.57 12.77 6.99
C ILE A 223 7.43 14.26 7.28
N LYS A 224 8.15 14.74 8.30
CA LYS A 224 8.15 16.16 8.65
C LYS A 224 9.35 16.84 8.02
N LEU A 225 9.11 18.00 7.42
CA LEU A 225 10.12 18.88 6.83
C LEU A 225 10.13 20.18 7.64
N LYS A 226 11.31 20.72 7.92
CA LYS A 226 11.48 21.96 8.67
C LYS A 226 12.34 22.94 7.89
N LEU A 227 11.93 24.20 7.88
CA LEU A 227 12.67 25.30 7.29
C LEU A 227 12.78 26.39 8.37
N SER A 228 13.99 26.77 8.75
CA SER A 228 14.22 27.88 9.69
C SER A 228 15.35 28.75 9.18
N VAL A 229 15.00 29.96 8.72
CA VAL A 229 15.97 30.90 8.13
C VAL A 229 15.77 32.29 8.73
N SER A 230 16.88 33.02 8.93
CA SER A 230 16.87 34.37 9.47
C SER A 230 17.87 35.28 8.76
N GLY A 231 17.55 36.57 8.67
CA GLY A 231 18.38 37.58 8.00
C GLY A 231 18.11 37.68 6.50
N LYS A 232 18.70 38.70 5.86
CA LYS A 232 18.46 39.02 4.44
C LYS A 232 19.11 37.97 3.53
N LYS A 233 18.30 37.06 2.97
CA LYS A 233 18.75 35.96 2.10
C LYS A 233 17.58 35.48 1.21
N GLU A 234 17.91 34.97 0.04
CA GLU A 234 17.01 34.15 -0.77
C GLU A 234 16.94 32.72 -0.18
N VAL A 235 15.72 32.26 0.09
CA VAL A 235 15.45 30.94 0.67
C VAL A 235 15.11 29.98 -0.46
N THR A 236 15.85 28.88 -0.54
CA THR A 236 15.67 27.83 -1.56
C THR A 236 15.34 26.50 -0.90
N ALA A 237 14.91 25.52 -1.69
CA ALA A 237 14.62 24.17 -1.19
C ALA A 237 15.83 23.47 -0.56
N ARG A 238 17.07 23.90 -0.85
CA ARG A 238 18.29 23.44 -0.16
C ARG A 238 18.28 23.70 1.34
N ASP A 239 17.61 24.76 1.79
CA ASP A 239 17.59 25.16 3.19
C ASP A 239 16.56 24.35 4.01
N ILE A 240 15.80 23.44 3.37
CA ILE A 240 14.84 22.55 4.04
C ILE A 240 15.57 21.38 4.70
N GLU A 241 15.35 21.23 6.00
CA GLU A 241 15.79 20.07 6.78
C GLU A 241 14.70 18.98 6.77
N ILE A 242 15.09 17.77 6.39
CA ILE A 242 14.19 16.61 6.34
C ILE A 242 14.37 15.79 7.61
N VAL A 243 13.27 15.57 8.35
CA VAL A 243 13.26 14.68 9.52
C VAL A 243 12.64 13.34 9.08
N GLY A 244 13.45 12.46 8.49
CA GLY A 244 13.03 11.11 8.06
C GLY A 244 13.77 10.59 6.81
N ASP A 245 13.27 9.50 6.25
CA ASP A 245 13.78 8.88 5.02
C ASP A 245 13.14 9.54 3.78
N GLY A 246 13.63 10.73 3.43
CA GLY A 246 13.23 11.45 2.22
C GLY A 246 14.35 12.29 1.63
N GLU A 247 14.24 12.60 0.33
CA GLU A 247 15.22 13.38 -0.42
C GLU A 247 14.52 14.50 -1.20
N ILE A 248 15.13 15.68 -1.31
CA ILE A 248 14.64 16.76 -2.16
C ILE A 248 15.24 16.58 -3.56
N ALA A 249 14.37 16.44 -4.57
CA ALA A 249 14.77 16.22 -5.95
C ALA A 249 15.17 17.52 -6.68
N ASN A 250 14.62 18.68 -6.28
CA ASN A 250 14.90 19.99 -6.87
C ASN A 250 15.41 21.01 -5.84
N PRO A 251 16.69 20.92 -5.42
CA PRO A 251 17.27 21.82 -4.42
C PRO A 251 17.20 23.31 -4.79
N ASP A 252 17.25 23.64 -6.08
CA ASP A 252 17.36 25.03 -6.56
C ASP A 252 16.04 25.79 -6.59
N GLN A 253 14.93 25.15 -6.19
CA GLN A 253 13.60 25.76 -6.21
C GLN A 253 13.54 26.93 -5.21
N PRO A 254 13.25 28.18 -5.65
CA PRO A 254 13.05 29.29 -4.73
C PRO A 254 11.73 29.13 -3.96
N ILE A 255 11.77 29.52 -2.67
CA ILE A 255 10.63 29.48 -1.76
C ILE A 255 10.17 30.89 -1.42
N ALA A 256 11.09 31.72 -0.89
CA ALA A 256 10.82 33.09 -0.46
C ALA A 256 12.11 33.91 -0.38
N THR A 257 11.98 35.23 -0.31
CA THR A 257 13.06 36.21 -0.20
C THR A 257 12.88 37.03 1.08
N LEU A 258 13.85 36.96 1.98
CA LEU A 258 13.85 37.74 3.21
C LEU A 258 14.45 39.12 2.95
N SER A 259 13.65 40.17 3.02
CA SER A 259 14.05 41.56 2.71
C SER A 259 14.60 42.31 3.93
N GLY A 260 14.19 41.93 5.14
CA GLY A 260 14.59 42.60 6.38
C GLY A 260 15.78 41.95 7.10
N PRO A 261 16.70 42.71 7.72
CA PRO A 261 17.82 42.16 8.49
C PRO A 261 17.39 41.42 9.78
N LYS A 262 16.14 41.64 10.26
CA LYS A 262 15.53 40.92 11.39
C LYS A 262 14.41 39.95 10.98
N ALA A 263 14.20 39.75 9.67
CA ALA A 263 13.16 38.85 9.19
C ALA A 263 13.51 37.40 9.55
N LYS A 264 12.52 36.65 10.03
CA LYS A 264 12.61 35.23 10.38
C LYS A 264 11.47 34.49 9.73
N LEU A 265 11.77 33.35 9.11
CA LEU A 265 10.78 32.48 8.51
C LEU A 265 10.99 31.07 9.05
N THR A 266 9.97 30.57 9.76
CA THR A 266 9.93 29.20 10.27
C THR A 266 8.71 28.50 9.68
N ILE A 267 8.95 27.42 8.94
CA ILE A 267 7.91 26.62 8.30
C ILE A 267 8.10 25.16 8.71
N GLU A 268 7.04 24.53 9.21
CA GLU A 268 6.93 23.09 9.36
C GLU A 268 5.99 22.56 8.27
N MET A 269 6.39 21.49 7.59
CA MET A 269 5.60 20.90 6.50
C MET A 269 5.51 19.39 6.71
N GLU A 270 4.47 18.77 6.17
CA GLU A 270 4.38 17.32 6.08
C GLU A 270 4.35 16.89 4.63
N ALA A 271 5.14 15.88 4.28
CA ALA A 271 5.11 15.26 2.97
C ALA A 271 4.68 13.79 3.08
N SER A 272 3.83 13.36 2.16
CA SER A 272 3.33 11.99 2.12
C SER A 272 3.37 11.42 0.70
N ARG A 273 3.16 10.10 0.62
CA ARG A 273 3.05 9.39 -0.64
C ARG A 273 1.58 9.26 -1.05
N GLY A 274 1.32 9.30 -2.34
CA GLY A 274 -0.04 9.29 -2.87
C GLY A 274 -0.11 9.09 -4.39
N LYS A 275 -1.31 9.23 -4.94
CA LYS A 275 -1.61 9.07 -6.36
C LYS A 275 -2.50 10.21 -6.84
N GLY A 276 -2.29 10.62 -8.10
CA GLY A 276 -3.12 11.62 -8.75
C GLY A 276 -3.02 12.99 -8.09
N TYR A 277 -4.17 13.63 -7.92
CA TYR A 277 -4.34 14.93 -7.30
C TYR A 277 -5.32 14.80 -6.14
N VAL A 278 -4.96 15.35 -4.98
CA VAL A 278 -5.86 15.44 -3.83
C VAL A 278 -5.96 16.90 -3.42
N GLY A 279 -7.18 17.43 -3.44
CA GLY A 279 -7.47 18.81 -3.08
C GLY A 279 -7.26 19.07 -1.59
N ALA A 280 -6.98 20.32 -1.24
CA ALA A 280 -6.86 20.76 0.14
C ALA A 280 -8.17 20.63 0.93
N GLU A 281 -9.32 20.76 0.25
CA GLU A 281 -10.67 20.70 0.86
C GLU A 281 -11.02 19.30 1.39
N GLU A 282 -10.52 18.25 0.75
CA GLU A 282 -10.73 16.86 1.19
C GLU A 282 -9.92 16.50 2.45
N LYS A 283 -9.02 17.38 2.89
CA LYS A 283 -8.14 17.16 4.04
C LYS A 283 -8.62 17.98 5.23
N SER A 284 -9.17 17.31 6.23
CA SER A 284 -9.52 17.94 7.51
C SER A 284 -8.27 18.16 8.36
N ALA A 285 -7.83 19.41 8.44
CA ALA A 285 -6.83 19.84 9.42
C ALA A 285 -7.54 20.25 10.72
N ASN A 286 -7.41 19.43 11.77
CA ASN A 286 -8.06 19.69 13.06
C ASN A 286 -7.25 20.66 13.97
N GLU A 287 -6.10 21.14 13.52
CA GLU A 287 -5.22 22.05 14.27
C GLU A 287 -5.21 23.46 13.69
N ILE A 288 -5.39 24.46 14.56
CA ILE A 288 -5.34 25.88 14.21
C ILE A 288 -3.91 26.24 13.74
N GLY A 289 -3.79 26.87 12.56
CA GLY A 289 -2.52 27.27 11.95
C GLY A 289 -1.90 26.23 11.02
N VAL A 290 -2.50 25.05 10.86
CA VAL A 290 -2.12 24.09 9.81
C VAL A 290 -2.93 24.39 8.55
N ILE A 291 -2.24 24.73 7.47
CA ILE A 291 -2.82 25.02 6.17
C ILE A 291 -2.68 23.75 5.32
N PRO A 292 -3.77 23.03 5.02
CA PRO A 292 -3.72 21.93 4.07
C PRO A 292 -3.43 22.49 2.68
N ILE A 293 -2.57 21.79 1.93
CA ILE A 293 -2.26 22.18 0.56
C ILE A 293 -2.66 21.06 -0.40
N ASP A 294 -2.99 21.48 -1.63
CA ASP A 294 -3.25 20.53 -2.71
C ASP A 294 -1.99 19.71 -2.98
N ALA A 295 -2.16 18.40 -3.02
CA ALA A 295 -1.06 17.47 -3.24
C ALA A 295 -1.13 16.91 -4.66
N LEU A 296 -0.18 17.32 -5.49
CA LEU A 296 0.05 16.75 -6.81
C LEU A 296 1.11 15.66 -6.70
N PHE A 297 0.69 14.39 -6.74
CA PHE A 297 1.58 13.24 -6.64
C PHE A 297 2.13 12.78 -8.00
N SER A 298 1.84 13.52 -9.09
CA SER A 298 2.28 13.18 -10.44
C SER A 298 3.72 13.64 -10.69
N PRO A 299 4.65 12.75 -11.06
CA PRO A 299 6.03 13.10 -11.38
C PRO A 299 6.24 13.57 -12.84
N ILE A 300 5.17 13.56 -13.65
CA ILE A 300 5.19 13.93 -15.08
C ILE A 300 4.73 15.38 -15.23
N ILE A 301 5.55 16.22 -15.88
CA ILE A 301 5.25 17.64 -16.14
C ILE A 301 4.54 17.80 -17.49
N SER A 302 5.12 17.24 -18.55
CA SER A 302 4.56 17.35 -19.90
C SER A 302 4.94 16.15 -20.76
N VAL A 303 4.08 15.85 -21.73
CA VAL A 303 4.29 14.79 -22.73
C VAL A 303 3.86 15.32 -24.09
N ASN A 304 4.79 15.38 -25.03
CA ASN A 304 4.54 15.71 -26.43
C ASN A 304 4.79 14.48 -27.30
N TYR A 305 4.09 14.39 -28.43
CA TYR A 305 4.31 13.32 -29.40
C TYR A 305 4.23 13.82 -30.83
N ARG A 306 5.05 13.23 -31.71
CA ARG A 306 5.00 13.43 -33.15
C ARG A 306 5.19 12.10 -33.88
N VAL A 307 4.59 11.99 -35.06
CA VAL A 307 4.66 10.80 -35.90
C VAL A 307 5.40 11.17 -37.19
N GLU A 308 6.49 10.47 -37.47
CA GLU A 308 7.34 10.68 -38.65
C GLU A 308 7.37 9.41 -39.49
N SER A 309 7.45 9.51 -40.81
CA SER A 309 7.60 8.32 -41.66
C SER A 309 9.02 7.75 -41.55
N ALA A 310 9.14 6.44 -41.37
CA ALA A 310 10.41 5.75 -41.21
C ALA A 310 10.60 4.63 -42.24
N ARG A 311 11.83 4.54 -42.76
CA ARG A 311 12.26 3.47 -43.66
C ARG A 311 13.06 2.43 -42.89
N VAL A 312 12.57 1.19 -42.85
CA VAL A 312 13.25 0.06 -42.20
C VAL A 312 13.72 -0.90 -43.28
N GLY A 313 15.03 -0.88 -43.55
CA GLY A 313 15.63 -1.65 -44.65
C GLY A 313 15.10 -1.21 -46.02
N ARG A 314 14.48 -2.13 -46.78
CA ARG A 314 13.92 -1.82 -48.11
C ARG A 314 12.48 -1.26 -48.07
N LYS A 315 11.78 -1.35 -46.93
CA LYS A 315 10.36 -0.96 -46.78
C LYS A 315 10.23 0.42 -46.14
N ALA A 316 9.42 1.30 -46.75
CA ALA A 316 9.24 2.70 -46.33
C ALA A 316 7.85 3.00 -45.72
N ASN A 317 7.08 1.97 -45.36
CA ASN A 317 5.70 2.08 -44.90
C ASN A 317 5.55 1.93 -43.37
N PHE A 318 6.55 2.34 -42.60
CA PHE A 318 6.48 2.33 -41.14
C PHE A 318 6.37 3.76 -40.63
N ASP A 319 5.60 3.92 -39.55
CA ASP A 319 5.53 5.17 -38.81
C ASP A 319 6.41 5.07 -37.56
N LYS A 320 7.18 6.12 -37.29
CA LYS A 320 8.01 6.29 -36.11
C LYS A 320 7.31 7.29 -35.18
N LEU A 321 6.96 6.82 -33.99
CA LEU A 321 6.47 7.66 -32.91
C LEU A 321 7.67 8.22 -32.13
N VAL A 322 7.76 9.54 -32.02
CA VAL A 322 8.70 10.23 -31.15
C VAL A 322 7.93 10.83 -29.99
N LEU A 323 8.27 10.41 -28.77
CA LEU A 323 7.70 10.92 -27.52
C LEU A 323 8.75 11.78 -26.82
N GLU A 324 8.36 12.99 -26.46
CA GLU A 324 9.17 13.90 -25.65
C GLU A 324 8.48 14.02 -24.28
N VAL A 325 9.07 13.40 -23.26
CA VAL A 325 8.51 13.31 -21.90
C VAL A 325 9.39 14.12 -20.95
N ALA A 326 8.81 15.16 -20.34
CA ALA A 326 9.47 15.95 -19.30
C ALA A 326 8.98 15.49 -17.91
N THR A 327 9.92 15.05 -17.07
CA THR A 327 9.68 14.68 -15.67
C THR A 327 10.26 15.74 -14.74
N ASP A 328 9.80 15.73 -13.50
CA ASP A 328 10.25 16.66 -12.45
C ASP A 328 11.53 16.21 -11.72
N GLY A 329 12.21 15.18 -12.24
CA GLY A 329 13.44 14.62 -11.67
C GLY A 329 13.22 13.53 -10.62
N THR A 330 11.98 13.31 -10.15
CA THR A 330 11.68 12.27 -9.15
C THR A 330 11.73 10.87 -9.75
N ILE A 331 11.43 10.76 -11.05
CA ILE A 331 11.48 9.53 -11.86
C ILE A 331 12.14 9.81 -13.20
N GLU A 332 12.81 8.79 -13.76
CA GLU A 332 13.32 8.86 -15.12
C GLU A 332 12.17 8.74 -16.15
N PRO A 333 12.21 9.50 -17.27
CA PRO A 333 11.19 9.44 -18.32
C PRO A 333 10.94 8.04 -18.88
N ALA A 334 11.98 7.22 -19.00
CA ALA A 334 11.88 5.85 -19.48
C ALA A 334 11.07 4.95 -18.52
N GLN A 335 11.28 5.11 -17.22
CA GLN A 335 10.55 4.36 -16.19
C GLN A 335 9.09 4.81 -16.11
N ALA A 336 8.84 6.12 -16.22
CA ALA A 336 7.48 6.66 -16.28
C ALA A 336 6.70 6.12 -17.49
N LEU A 337 7.35 6.02 -18.66
CA LEU A 337 6.73 5.43 -19.86
C LEU A 337 6.44 3.94 -19.69
N GLU A 338 7.32 3.19 -19.02
CA GLU A 338 7.10 1.77 -18.72
C GLU A 338 5.89 1.58 -17.79
N GLN A 339 5.78 2.40 -16.73
CA GLN A 339 4.65 2.40 -15.82
C GLN A 339 3.34 2.76 -16.54
N ALA A 340 3.35 3.81 -17.36
CA ALA A 340 2.21 4.20 -18.18
C ALA A 340 1.79 3.07 -19.14
N GLY A 341 2.74 2.39 -19.78
CA GLY A 341 2.47 1.24 -20.64
C GLY A 341 1.83 0.07 -19.89
N LYS A 342 2.26 -0.21 -18.65
CA LYS A 342 1.63 -1.22 -17.79
C LYS A 342 0.20 -0.83 -17.43
N ILE A 343 -0.02 0.41 -17.00
CA ILE A 343 -1.34 0.93 -16.64
C ILE A 343 -2.28 0.85 -17.85
N LEU A 344 -1.84 1.34 -19.01
CA LEU A 344 -2.61 1.28 -20.26
C LEU A 344 -2.94 -0.16 -20.65
N SER A 345 -1.99 -1.09 -20.49
CA SER A 345 -2.26 -2.50 -20.75
C SER A 345 -3.29 -3.08 -19.77
N ASP A 346 -3.31 -2.62 -18.53
CA ASP A 346 -4.24 -3.05 -17.49
C ASP A 346 -5.64 -2.43 -17.68
N THR A 347 -5.74 -1.18 -18.13
CA THR A 347 -7.02 -0.55 -18.45
C THR A 347 -7.63 -1.12 -19.73
N PHE A 348 -6.84 -1.39 -20.77
CA PHE A 348 -7.35 -2.10 -21.95
C PHE A 348 -7.80 -3.52 -21.60
N LYS A 349 -7.15 -4.20 -20.64
CA LYS A 349 -7.69 -5.45 -20.09
C LYS A 349 -9.09 -5.24 -19.54
N GLN A 350 -9.36 -4.18 -18.79
CA GLN A 350 -10.70 -3.91 -18.28
C GLN A 350 -11.75 -3.67 -19.39
N ILE A 351 -11.39 -3.15 -20.57
CA ILE A 351 -12.35 -2.91 -21.66
C ILE A 351 -12.82 -4.22 -22.32
N TYR A 352 -11.91 -5.19 -22.49
CA TYR A 352 -12.25 -6.48 -23.10
C TYR A 352 -12.53 -7.58 -22.07
N GLU A 353 -12.09 -7.35 -20.83
CA GLU A 353 -12.24 -8.18 -19.64
C GLU A 353 -12.54 -7.24 -18.43
N PRO A 354 -13.78 -6.71 -18.30
CA PRO A 354 -14.16 -5.85 -17.18
C PRO A 354 -14.31 -6.62 -15.87
N THR A 355 -13.84 -6.05 -14.77
CA THR A 355 -14.13 -6.45 -13.39
C THR A 355 -14.78 -5.26 -12.70
N ALA A 356 -16.07 -5.34 -12.34
CA ALA A 356 -16.76 -4.25 -11.65
C ALA A 356 -16.19 -4.09 -10.24
N GLN A 357 -15.86 -2.85 -9.90
CA GLN A 357 -15.57 -2.42 -8.54
C GLN A 357 -16.69 -1.44 -8.18
N VAL A 358 -17.49 -1.80 -7.18
CA VAL A 358 -18.40 -0.88 -6.52
C VAL A 358 -17.54 -0.14 -5.50
N GLU A 359 -17.36 1.16 -5.70
CA GLU A 359 -16.78 2.05 -4.71
C GLU A 359 -17.91 2.46 -3.76
N GLU A 360 -17.81 2.07 -2.48
CA GLU A 360 -18.64 2.65 -1.43
C GLU A 360 -17.80 3.66 -0.64
N GLU A 361 -18.36 4.87 -0.51
CA GLU A 361 -17.88 5.97 0.29
C GLU A 361 -17.61 5.53 1.74
N ILE A 362 -16.63 6.18 2.37
CA ILE A 362 -16.22 5.92 3.75
C ILE A 362 -17.35 6.37 4.69
N GLU A 363 -18.25 5.47 5.07
CA GLU A 363 -19.12 5.69 6.22
C GLU A 363 -18.30 5.58 7.51
N GLN A 364 -18.24 6.68 8.26
CA GLN A 364 -17.75 6.72 9.63
C GLN A 364 -18.61 5.78 10.48
N THR A 365 -18.06 4.65 10.93
CA THR A 365 -18.74 3.78 11.89
C THR A 365 -18.91 4.53 13.22
N GLY A 366 -20.13 4.99 13.47
CA GLY A 366 -20.50 5.69 14.70
C GLY A 366 -22.01 5.84 14.83
N VAL A 367 -22.77 4.76 14.65
CA VAL A 367 -24.15 4.69 15.14
C VAL A 367 -24.32 3.37 15.90
N VAL A 368 -23.96 3.38 17.18
CA VAL A 368 -24.59 2.46 18.13
C VAL A 368 -26.05 2.91 18.21
N SER A 369 -27.00 2.03 17.96
CA SER A 369 -28.41 2.42 18.03
C SER A 369 -28.75 2.91 19.44
N ASP A 370 -29.32 4.10 19.51
CA ASP A 370 -29.68 4.82 20.75
C ASP A 370 -30.64 4.04 21.66
N GLU A 371 -31.29 3.01 21.10
CA GLU A 371 -32.15 2.05 21.79
C GLU A 371 -31.36 1.06 22.67
N VAL A 372 -30.16 0.63 22.27
CA VAL A 372 -29.37 -0.36 23.03
C VAL A 372 -28.70 0.28 24.24
N LEU A 373 -28.38 1.57 24.15
CA LEU A 373 -27.75 2.33 25.24
C LEU A 373 -28.70 2.57 26.43
N LYS A 374 -29.99 2.75 26.15
CA LYS A 374 -31.03 3.02 27.16
C LYS A 374 -31.62 1.78 27.82
N MET A 375 -31.22 0.58 27.39
CA MET A 375 -31.67 -0.68 28.00
C MET A 375 -31.22 -0.77 29.47
N SER A 376 -32.03 -1.42 30.30
CA SER A 376 -31.70 -1.67 31.70
C SER A 376 -30.69 -2.82 31.83
N VAL A 377 -29.83 -2.77 32.86
CA VAL A 377 -28.84 -3.82 33.14
C VAL A 377 -29.51 -5.18 33.47
N GLU A 378 -30.79 -5.19 33.86
CA GLU A 378 -31.57 -6.41 34.14
C GLU A 378 -31.91 -7.20 32.88
N GLU A 379 -31.99 -6.54 31.72
CA GLU A 379 -32.25 -7.16 30.41
C GLU A 379 -31.00 -7.80 29.78
N LEU A 380 -29.84 -7.68 30.43
CA LEU A 380 -28.57 -8.27 29.98
C LEU A 380 -28.38 -9.75 30.37
N ASP A 381 -29.42 -10.43 30.87
CA ASP A 381 -29.39 -11.85 31.30
C ASP A 381 -28.21 -12.17 32.24
N LEU A 382 -27.86 -11.21 33.11
CA LEU A 382 -26.77 -11.35 34.06
C LEU A 382 -27.23 -12.11 35.32
N PRO A 383 -26.36 -12.93 35.93
CA PRO A 383 -26.66 -13.55 37.22
C PRO A 383 -27.08 -12.53 38.28
N VAL A 384 -28.07 -12.88 39.11
CA VAL A 384 -28.68 -12.02 40.16
C VAL A 384 -27.65 -11.40 41.13
N ARG A 385 -26.48 -12.03 41.29
CA ARG A 385 -25.37 -11.49 42.09
C ARG A 385 -24.67 -10.30 41.44
N ILE A 386 -24.55 -10.31 40.12
CA ILE A 386 -23.89 -9.27 39.32
C ILE A 386 -24.83 -8.08 39.16
N THR A 387 -26.11 -8.31 38.86
CA THR A 387 -27.11 -7.22 38.74
C THR A 387 -27.28 -6.46 40.06
N ASN A 388 -27.36 -7.17 41.19
CA ASN A 388 -27.41 -6.52 42.51
C ASN A 388 -26.11 -5.79 42.86
N ALA A 389 -24.95 -6.31 42.45
CA ALA A 389 -23.67 -5.63 42.68
C ALA A 389 -23.54 -4.34 41.83
N LEU A 390 -24.03 -4.35 40.59
CA LEU A 390 -24.05 -3.17 39.72
C LEU A 390 -25.01 -2.10 40.24
N ARG A 391 -26.18 -2.51 40.75
CA ARG A 391 -27.16 -1.61 41.37
C ARG A 391 -26.65 -0.91 42.62
N VAL A 392 -25.77 -1.54 43.40
CA VAL A 392 -25.14 -0.93 44.60
C VAL A 392 -24.14 0.18 44.22
N ILE A 393 -23.70 0.24 42.96
CA ILE A 393 -22.77 1.26 42.42
C ILE A 393 -23.54 2.30 41.60
N ASP A 394 -24.87 2.32 41.67
CA ASP A 394 -25.76 3.19 40.88
C ASP A 394 -25.65 3.00 39.35
N ILE A 395 -25.20 1.82 38.88
CA ILE A 395 -25.16 1.48 37.44
C ILE A 395 -26.46 0.77 37.06
N ASN A 396 -27.37 1.50 36.41
CA ASN A 396 -28.71 1.00 36.09
C ASN A 396 -28.92 0.77 34.58
N THR A 397 -28.17 1.46 33.72
CA THR A 397 -28.29 1.36 32.25
C THR A 397 -27.03 0.77 31.58
N VAL A 398 -27.17 0.30 30.34
CA VAL A 398 -26.04 -0.17 29.52
C VAL A 398 -25.07 0.97 29.20
N GLU A 399 -25.58 2.20 29.05
CA GLU A 399 -24.77 3.41 28.88
C GLU A 399 -23.84 3.65 30.08
N ASP A 400 -24.36 3.58 31.31
CA ASP A 400 -23.56 3.74 32.53
C ASP A 400 -22.45 2.68 32.62
N LEU A 401 -22.75 1.45 32.16
CA LEU A 401 -21.81 0.33 32.18
C LEU A 401 -20.66 0.48 31.18
N ILE A 402 -20.90 1.09 30.01
CA ILE A 402 -19.86 1.37 29.01
C ILE A 402 -18.99 2.54 29.46
N ASN A 403 -19.59 3.56 30.06
CA ASN A 403 -18.91 4.78 30.50
C ASN A 403 -18.09 4.57 31.78
N THR A 404 -18.40 3.55 32.57
CA THR A 404 -17.65 3.24 33.80
C THR A 404 -16.36 2.47 33.48
N PRO A 405 -15.18 2.95 33.91
CA PRO A 405 -13.92 2.28 33.64
C PRO A 405 -13.82 0.95 34.40
N ARG A 406 -13.20 -0.04 33.76
CA ARG A 406 -13.04 -1.41 34.31
C ARG A 406 -12.42 -1.45 35.70
N GLN A 407 -11.52 -0.51 36.02
CA GLN A 407 -10.86 -0.43 37.33
C GLN A 407 -11.84 -0.06 38.46
N GLN A 408 -12.88 0.71 38.16
CA GLN A 408 -13.89 1.12 39.14
C GLN A 408 -14.86 -0.03 39.43
N LEU A 409 -15.20 -0.84 38.42
CA LEU A 409 -16.01 -2.05 38.58
C LEU A 409 -15.32 -3.12 39.44
N LEU A 410 -13.98 -3.18 39.41
CA LEU A 410 -13.16 -4.08 40.24
C LEU A 410 -13.11 -3.69 41.72
N LYS A 411 -13.32 -2.42 42.05
CA LYS A 411 -13.30 -1.93 43.44
C LYS A 411 -14.60 -2.23 44.18
N ALA A 412 -15.64 -2.62 43.47
CA ALA A 412 -16.94 -2.86 44.06
C ALA A 412 -17.02 -4.19 44.80
N LYS A 413 -17.70 -4.16 45.95
CA LYS A 413 -17.90 -5.33 46.81
C LYS A 413 -18.71 -6.39 46.03
N ASN A 414 -18.15 -7.59 45.90
CA ASN A 414 -18.73 -8.75 45.19
C ASN A 414 -18.62 -8.77 43.65
N LEU A 415 -17.85 -7.87 43.02
CA LEU A 415 -17.47 -7.95 41.60
C LEU A 415 -16.02 -8.43 41.47
N GLY A 416 -15.85 -9.67 40.97
CA GLY A 416 -14.54 -10.27 40.74
C GLY A 416 -14.20 -10.41 39.25
N ALA A 417 -12.99 -10.89 38.96
CA ALA A 417 -12.51 -11.09 37.58
C ALA A 417 -13.44 -11.98 36.71
N LYS A 418 -14.08 -12.98 37.32
CA LYS A 418 -15.06 -13.86 36.65
C LYS A 418 -16.38 -13.17 36.32
N SER A 419 -16.78 -12.18 37.13
CA SER A 419 -17.99 -11.40 36.87
C SER A 419 -17.76 -10.44 35.70
N LEU A 420 -16.57 -9.84 35.61
CA LEU A 420 -16.20 -8.95 34.50
C LEU A 420 -16.09 -9.67 33.16
N SER A 421 -15.58 -10.90 33.13
CA SER A 421 -15.54 -11.69 31.90
C SER A 421 -16.95 -11.98 31.37
N LEU A 422 -17.89 -12.30 32.27
CA LEU A 422 -19.30 -12.54 31.91
C LEU A 422 -19.98 -11.27 31.39
N ILE A 423 -19.73 -10.12 32.03
CA ILE A 423 -20.25 -8.82 31.56
C ILE A 423 -19.68 -8.49 30.17
N SER A 424 -18.37 -8.69 29.96
CA SER A 424 -17.75 -8.41 28.66
C SER A 424 -18.27 -9.32 27.54
N GLU A 425 -18.55 -10.59 27.85
CA GLU A 425 -19.09 -11.55 26.89
C GLU A 425 -20.51 -11.16 26.46
N LYS A 426 -21.37 -10.77 27.42
CA LYS A 426 -22.74 -10.35 27.16
C LYS A 426 -22.85 -9.01 26.43
N LEU A 427 -21.94 -8.08 26.69
CA LEU A 427 -21.85 -6.83 25.93
C LEU A 427 -21.37 -7.08 24.50
N PHE A 428 -20.43 -8.00 24.31
CA PHE A 428 -19.90 -8.34 22.99
C PHE A 428 -20.95 -9.02 22.10
N GLU A 429 -21.83 -9.86 22.67
CA GLU A 429 -22.99 -10.43 21.95
C GLU A 429 -23.91 -9.35 21.35
N ARG A 430 -23.94 -8.14 21.93
CA ARG A 430 -24.73 -7.00 21.47
C ARG A 430 -23.91 -5.95 20.70
N GLY A 431 -22.67 -6.26 20.34
CA GLY A 431 -21.80 -5.37 19.56
C GLY A 431 -21.16 -4.23 20.36
N LEU A 432 -21.19 -4.31 21.69
CA LEU A 432 -20.66 -3.29 22.60
C LEU A 432 -19.38 -3.79 23.28
N ALA A 433 -18.49 -2.86 23.64
CA ALA A 433 -17.25 -3.18 24.36
C ALA A 433 -17.08 -2.29 25.59
N LEU A 434 -16.60 -2.88 26.69
CA LEU A 434 -16.22 -2.13 27.88
C LEU A 434 -15.01 -1.25 27.59
N ARG A 435 -15.02 -0.05 28.15
CA ARG A 435 -13.88 0.86 28.10
C ARG A 435 -12.73 0.31 28.97
N GLU A 436 -11.59 0.02 28.34
CA GLU A 436 -10.44 -0.59 29.02
C GLU A 436 -9.55 0.40 29.80
N ALA A 437 -9.84 1.72 29.73
CA ALA A 437 -9.10 2.79 30.41
C ALA A 437 -10.03 3.73 31.18
#